data_AF-A0A7X5L8K0-F1
#
_entry.id   AF-A0A7X5L8K0-F1
#
_cell.length_a   1.000
_cell.length_b   1.000
_cell.length_c   1.000
_cell.angle_alpha   90.00
_cell.angle_beta   90.00
_cell.angle_gamma   90.00
#
_symmetry.space_group_name_H-M   'P 1'
#
loop_
_entity.id
_entity.type
_entity.pdbx_description
1 polymer ?
#
loop_
_entity_poly.entity_id
_entity_poly.type
_entity_poly.pdbx_seq_one_letter_code
_entity_poly.pdbx_strand_id
1 'polypeptide(L)'
;MDKQEKQAVLNIVELLKKEERAELIKEYENQLLGMLGEQERDEIAEVLDGRRLPSLLSDTIAKRIFSADSHRERLTYLLKNVVQDDSIEVEGSYTNEGLMQSRDSKKVIFDEPAKLKDGRHSDTEFQISLQEYIFRRAELYASDMLLFSYSVEEGQKKSEVSYLNTAGVLLVVLMKNSPKDFKAFNKTSERYIHRFTNRTADSGLSFPSMMTIIFVQLDECLKQFKEGRNGEQDSSGNRLDELQVLLSLVADINDEKVLESAKDINFMKDIIAEVKKLSENKEVRAMLLAEKYAQADMNAVRSYERNEGRNEGIHEGLALAARIIAESKSGMSDEQIAFQYGYSIDEIKAVLGHE
;
A
#
# COMPACT_ATOMS: atom_id res chain seq x y z
N MET A 1 12.17 -17.75 4.79
CA MET A 1 11.90 -18.61 5.97
C MET A 1 11.56 -20.02 5.51
N ASP A 2 12.21 -21.05 6.09
CA ASP A 2 11.91 -22.45 5.78
C ASP A 2 10.51 -22.86 6.28
N LYS A 3 9.93 -23.90 5.68
CA LYS A 3 8.59 -24.41 6.00
C LYS A 3 8.45 -24.82 7.48
N GLN A 4 9.53 -25.32 8.10
CA GLN A 4 9.53 -25.68 9.51
C GLN A 4 9.40 -24.47 10.43
N GLU A 5 10.10 -23.38 10.10
CA GLU A 5 10.07 -22.13 10.86
C GLU A 5 8.71 -21.42 10.74
N LYS A 6 8.12 -21.42 9.53
CA LYS A 6 6.73 -20.97 9.31
C LYS A 6 5.72 -21.71 10.20
N GLN A 7 5.86 -23.04 10.29
CA GLN A 7 4.97 -23.85 11.11
C GLN A 7 5.19 -23.58 12.61
N ALA A 8 6.43 -23.37 13.04
CA ALA A 8 6.74 -23.01 14.43
C ALA A 8 6.09 -21.68 14.83
N VAL A 9 6.21 -20.64 14.00
CA VAL A 9 5.56 -19.33 14.23
C VAL A 9 4.04 -19.50 14.36
N LEU A 10 3.41 -20.20 13.42
CA LEU A 10 1.95 -20.43 13.47
C LEU A 10 1.50 -21.16 14.74
N ASN A 11 2.27 -22.17 15.17
CA ASN A 11 1.96 -22.91 16.39
C ASN A 11 2.06 -22.02 17.64
N ILE A 12 3.12 -21.20 17.75
CA ILE A 12 3.31 -20.31 18.90
C ILE A 12 2.23 -19.23 18.93
N VAL A 13 1.85 -18.67 17.78
CA VAL A 13 0.75 -17.68 17.68
C VAL A 13 -0.58 -18.28 18.15
N GLU A 14 -0.89 -19.52 17.77
CA GLU A 14 -2.11 -20.20 18.23
C GLU A 14 -2.10 -20.51 19.73
N LEU A 15 -0.93 -20.81 20.31
CA LEU A 15 -0.78 -20.94 21.76
C LEU A 15 -0.99 -19.60 22.47
N LEU A 16 -0.37 -18.52 21.97
CA LEU A 16 -0.50 -17.16 22.53
C LEU A 16 -1.95 -16.69 22.62
N LYS A 17 -2.76 -16.93 21.59
CA LYS A 17 -4.18 -16.54 21.59
C LYS A 17 -4.98 -17.22 22.70
N LYS A 18 -4.64 -18.47 23.02
CA LYS A 18 -5.37 -19.33 23.97
C LYS A 18 -4.84 -19.24 25.40
N GLU A 19 -3.58 -18.82 25.57
CA GLU A 19 -2.92 -18.77 26.87
C GLU A 19 -3.51 -17.68 27.78
N GLU A 20 -3.56 -17.96 29.08
CA GLU A 20 -4.07 -17.05 30.12
C GLU A 20 -3.01 -16.69 31.15
N ARG A 21 -1.91 -17.45 31.23
CA ARG A 21 -0.80 -17.19 32.15
C ARG A 21 0.16 -16.17 31.57
N ALA A 22 0.31 -15.02 32.26
CA ALA A 22 1.18 -13.93 31.84
C ALA A 22 2.65 -14.35 31.62
N GLU A 23 3.18 -15.26 32.44
CA GLU A 23 4.56 -15.77 32.30
C GLU A 23 4.73 -16.55 30.99
N LEU A 24 3.78 -17.41 30.65
CA LEU A 24 3.81 -18.20 29.40
C LEU A 24 3.57 -17.32 28.17
N ILE A 25 2.68 -16.31 28.26
CA ILE A 25 2.51 -15.31 27.20
C ILE A 25 3.85 -14.64 26.90
N LYS A 26 4.54 -14.16 27.94
CA LYS A 26 5.84 -13.51 27.78
C LYS A 26 6.92 -14.47 27.24
N GLU A 27 6.90 -15.72 27.65
CA GLU A 27 7.80 -16.74 27.10
C GLU A 27 7.58 -16.94 25.59
N TYR A 28 6.34 -17.12 25.16
CA TYR A 28 6.00 -17.27 23.75
C TYR A 28 6.31 -16.01 22.92
N GLU A 29 6.02 -14.82 23.45
CA GLU A 29 6.41 -13.56 22.81
C GLU A 29 7.93 -13.48 22.65
N ASN A 30 8.72 -13.83 23.67
CA ASN A 30 10.19 -13.84 23.58
C ASN A 30 10.73 -14.89 22.60
N GLN A 31 10.12 -16.08 22.55
CA GLN A 31 10.47 -17.11 21.57
C GLN A 31 10.25 -16.62 20.15
N LEU A 32 9.13 -15.95 19.90
CA LEU A 32 8.91 -15.24 18.66
C LEU A 32 10.03 -14.20 18.50
N LEU A 33 10.14 -13.17 19.34
CA LEU A 33 11.14 -12.10 19.18
C LEU A 33 12.57 -12.59 18.82
N GLY A 34 13.02 -13.72 19.37
CA GLY A 34 14.30 -14.37 19.03
C GLY A 34 14.44 -14.90 17.59
N MET A 35 13.35 -15.16 16.88
CA MET A 35 13.29 -15.58 15.47
C MET A 35 13.31 -14.40 14.48
N LEU A 36 13.12 -13.15 14.94
CA LEU A 36 13.18 -11.97 14.07
C LEU A 36 14.62 -11.43 13.93
N GLY A 37 14.88 -10.76 12.81
CA GLY A 37 16.08 -9.93 12.65
C GLY A 37 16.10 -8.77 13.66
N GLU A 38 17.29 -8.24 13.94
CA GLU A 38 17.49 -7.20 14.97
C GLU A 38 16.59 -5.98 14.75
N GLN A 39 16.53 -5.45 13.52
CA GLN A 39 15.70 -4.29 13.22
C GLN A 39 14.20 -4.56 13.42
N GLU A 40 13.69 -5.67 12.87
CA GLU A 40 12.27 -6.02 13.01
C GLU A 40 11.88 -6.33 14.45
N ARG A 41 12.78 -6.96 15.20
CA ARG A 41 12.62 -7.30 16.61
C ARG A 41 12.52 -6.04 17.46
N ASP A 42 13.41 -5.08 17.26
CA ASP A 42 13.41 -3.85 18.05
C ASP A 42 12.12 -3.06 17.80
N GLU A 43 11.70 -2.92 16.54
CA GLU A 43 10.47 -2.22 16.18
C GLU A 43 9.22 -2.80 16.86
N ILE A 44 9.06 -4.13 16.86
CA ILE A 44 7.89 -4.77 17.48
C ILE A 44 8.01 -4.86 19.01
N ALA A 45 9.22 -4.98 19.56
CA ALA A 45 9.44 -5.00 21.01
C ALA A 45 8.99 -3.69 21.67
N GLU A 46 9.25 -2.53 21.05
CA GLU A 46 8.77 -1.24 21.58
C GLU A 46 7.24 -1.16 21.65
N VAL A 47 6.55 -1.79 20.69
CA VAL A 47 5.09 -1.89 20.69
C VAL A 47 4.61 -2.83 21.79
N LEU A 48 5.25 -3.99 21.94
CA LEU A 48 4.90 -4.97 22.98
C LEU A 48 5.18 -4.47 24.40
N ASP A 49 6.19 -3.61 24.58
CA ASP A 49 6.50 -2.93 25.84
C ASP A 49 5.56 -1.75 26.12
N GLY A 50 4.71 -1.36 25.17
CA GLY A 50 3.84 -0.19 25.26
C GLY A 50 4.58 1.16 25.13
N ARG A 51 5.84 1.15 24.70
CA ARG A 51 6.63 2.36 24.43
C ARG A 51 6.23 3.04 23.12
N ARG A 52 5.68 2.26 22.17
CA ARG A 52 5.11 2.75 20.91
C ARG A 52 3.72 2.16 20.68
N LEU A 53 2.90 2.90 19.95
CA LEU A 53 1.64 2.41 19.41
C LEU A 53 1.89 1.59 18.14
N PRO A 54 1.13 0.51 17.90
CA PRO A 54 1.21 -0.22 16.65
C PRO A 54 0.77 0.68 15.48
N SER A 55 1.40 0.49 14.32
CA SER A 55 1.15 1.31 13.13
C SER A 55 -0.31 1.19 12.67
N LEU A 56 -0.92 2.32 12.29
CA LEU A 56 -2.23 2.33 11.62
C LEU A 56 -2.21 1.70 10.22
N LEU A 57 -1.02 1.42 9.66
CA LEU A 57 -0.85 0.68 8.41
C LEU A 57 -0.78 -0.84 8.61
N SER A 58 -0.78 -1.33 9.86
CA SER A 58 -0.86 -2.76 10.13
C SER A 58 -2.25 -3.29 9.76
N ASP A 59 -2.34 -4.47 9.15
CA ASP A 59 -3.62 -5.13 8.82
C ASP A 59 -4.50 -5.25 10.05
N THR A 60 -3.87 -5.72 11.13
CA THR A 60 -4.51 -6.00 12.41
C THR A 60 -5.16 -4.74 12.98
N ILE A 61 -4.51 -3.59 12.81
CA ILE A 61 -4.97 -2.31 13.32
C ILE A 61 -5.92 -1.62 12.34
N ALA A 62 -5.55 -1.51 11.06
CA ALA A 62 -6.33 -0.84 10.02
C ALA A 62 -7.75 -1.39 9.94
N LYS A 63 -7.93 -2.72 9.87
CA LYS A 63 -9.25 -3.38 9.77
C LYS A 63 -10.13 -3.19 11.00
N ARG A 64 -9.54 -2.84 12.15
CA ARG A 64 -10.30 -2.52 13.36
C ARG A 64 -10.62 -1.04 13.39
N ILE A 65 -9.63 -0.19 13.20
CA ILE A 65 -9.78 1.26 13.32
C ILE A 65 -10.63 1.86 12.19
N PHE A 66 -10.48 1.38 10.96
CA PHE A 66 -11.20 1.86 9.78
C PHE A 66 -12.28 0.89 9.31
N SER A 67 -12.75 -0.02 10.18
CA SER A 67 -13.74 -1.04 9.82
C SER A 67 -14.98 -0.44 9.15
N ALA A 68 -15.36 -1.01 8.02
CA ALA A 68 -16.61 -0.73 7.34
C ALA A 68 -17.85 -1.20 8.12
N ASP A 69 -17.69 -1.85 9.28
CA ASP A 69 -18.81 -2.26 10.14
C ASP A 69 -18.79 -1.60 11.51
N SER A 70 -17.70 -1.72 12.25
CA SER A 70 -17.64 -1.19 13.62
C SER A 70 -17.29 0.30 13.68
N HIS A 71 -16.72 0.85 12.62
CA HIS A 71 -16.09 2.17 12.58
C HIS A 71 -16.36 2.91 11.26
N ARG A 72 -17.59 2.75 10.74
CA ARG A 72 -18.03 3.32 9.46
C ARG A 72 -17.84 4.81 9.35
N GLU A 73 -18.01 5.53 10.46
CA GLU A 73 -17.81 6.97 10.54
C GLU A 73 -16.37 7.37 10.18
N ARG A 74 -15.40 6.53 10.56
CA ARG A 74 -13.96 6.76 10.33
C ARG A 74 -13.63 6.62 8.85
N LEU A 75 -14.07 5.50 8.28
CA LEU A 75 -13.88 5.20 6.88
C LEU A 75 -14.64 6.21 5.99
N THR A 76 -15.87 6.56 6.38
CA THR A 76 -16.66 7.58 5.68
C THR A 76 -15.95 8.93 5.69
N TYR A 77 -15.44 9.40 6.83
CA TYR A 77 -14.68 10.65 6.90
C TYR A 77 -13.46 10.62 5.98
N LEU A 78 -12.67 9.54 6.04
CA LEU A 78 -11.50 9.38 5.18
C LEU A 78 -11.88 9.46 3.69
N LEU A 79 -12.87 8.67 3.26
CA LEU A 79 -13.29 8.62 1.87
C LEU A 79 -13.87 9.95 1.38
N LYS A 80 -14.78 10.59 2.13
CA LYS A 80 -15.35 11.90 1.76
C LYS A 80 -14.26 12.92 1.48
N ASN A 81 -13.30 13.05 2.38
CA ASN A 81 -12.26 14.07 2.31
C ASN A 81 -11.17 13.75 1.26
N VAL A 82 -10.80 12.47 1.11
CA VAL A 82 -9.86 12.05 0.07
C VAL A 82 -10.49 12.18 -1.31
N VAL A 83 -11.76 11.81 -1.50
CA VAL A 83 -12.46 11.92 -2.79
C VAL A 83 -12.88 13.36 -3.09
N GLN A 84 -13.13 14.16 -2.05
CA GLN A 84 -13.83 15.46 -2.11
C GLN A 84 -15.27 15.30 -2.60
N ASP A 85 -16.00 14.38 -1.97
CA ASP A 85 -17.39 14.08 -2.26
C ASP A 85 -18.14 13.83 -0.94
N ASP A 86 -18.89 14.83 -0.49
CA ASP A 86 -19.64 14.79 0.77
C ASP A 86 -20.82 13.80 0.74
N SER A 87 -21.18 13.27 -0.44
CA SER A 87 -22.26 12.30 -0.59
C SER A 87 -21.87 10.87 -0.24
N ILE A 88 -20.57 10.57 -0.12
CA ILE A 88 -20.07 9.22 0.18
C ILE A 88 -20.55 8.77 1.56
N GLU A 89 -21.25 7.65 1.63
CA GLU A 89 -21.69 7.07 2.89
C GLU A 89 -21.42 5.57 2.88
N VAL A 90 -20.69 5.06 3.87
CA VAL A 90 -20.42 3.62 4.00
C VAL A 90 -21.68 2.90 4.51
N GLU A 91 -22.13 1.88 3.79
CA GLU A 91 -23.25 1.01 4.17
C GLU A 91 -22.78 -0.11 5.11
N GLY A 92 -21.68 -0.78 4.76
CA GLY A 92 -21.15 -1.95 5.47
C GLY A 92 -19.98 -2.58 4.73
N SER A 93 -19.37 -3.60 5.33
CA SER A 93 -18.41 -4.45 4.60
C SER A 93 -19.11 -5.29 3.52
N TYR A 94 -18.33 -5.77 2.54
CA TYR A 94 -18.80 -6.79 1.61
C TYR A 94 -17.72 -7.86 1.40
N THR A 95 -18.16 -9.10 1.15
CA THR A 95 -17.25 -10.21 0.88
C THR A 95 -16.98 -10.29 -0.62
N ASN A 96 -15.73 -10.08 -1.02
CA ASN A 96 -15.30 -10.26 -2.41
C ASN A 96 -14.96 -11.74 -2.67
N GLU A 97 -15.97 -12.62 -2.67
CA GLU A 97 -15.79 -14.09 -2.79
C GLU A 97 -15.15 -14.53 -4.12
N GLY A 98 -15.15 -13.68 -5.15
CA GLY A 98 -14.57 -13.96 -6.46
C GLY A 98 -13.07 -13.70 -6.59
N LEU A 99 -12.44 -13.01 -5.62
CA LEU A 99 -11.10 -12.48 -5.78
C LEU A 99 -10.01 -13.45 -5.31
N MET A 100 -9.87 -14.60 -5.98
CA MET A 100 -8.66 -15.44 -5.90
C MET A 100 -7.50 -14.78 -6.67
N GLN A 101 -7.13 -13.55 -6.29
CA GLN A 101 -5.79 -13.04 -6.62
C GLN A 101 -4.79 -13.89 -5.85
N SER A 102 -3.69 -14.29 -6.50
CA SER A 102 -2.74 -15.25 -5.93
C SER A 102 -2.40 -14.86 -4.48
N ARG A 103 -2.46 -15.82 -3.55
CA ARG A 103 -2.11 -15.60 -2.13
C ARG A 103 -0.72 -14.99 -1.95
N ASP A 104 0.13 -15.03 -2.98
CA ASP A 104 1.47 -14.47 -2.98
C ASP A 104 1.53 -12.97 -3.37
N SER A 105 0.50 -12.43 -4.04
CA SER A 105 0.42 -11.00 -4.38
C SER A 105 -0.11 -10.09 -3.25
N LYS A 106 -0.86 -10.62 -2.26
CA LYS A 106 -1.61 -9.82 -1.25
C LYS A 106 -0.97 -9.68 0.14
N LYS A 107 0.23 -10.20 0.39
CA LYS A 107 0.72 -10.29 1.78
C LYS A 107 1.13 -8.93 2.44
N VAL A 108 1.27 -7.82 1.70
CA VAL A 108 1.65 -6.47 2.23
C VAL A 108 0.69 -5.33 1.85
N ILE A 109 -0.50 -5.67 1.33
CA ILE A 109 -1.54 -4.72 0.98
C ILE A 109 -2.76 -5.15 1.76
N PHE A 110 -3.24 -4.26 2.61
CA PHE A 110 -4.43 -4.52 3.41
C PHE A 110 -5.58 -3.71 2.85
N ASP A 111 -6.66 -4.41 2.50
CA ASP A 111 -7.89 -3.88 1.95
C ASP A 111 -8.96 -3.76 3.05
N GLU A 112 -9.66 -2.64 3.06
CA GLU A 112 -10.94 -2.48 3.74
C GLU A 112 -12.05 -2.36 2.68
N PRO A 113 -12.64 -3.48 2.25
CA PRO A 113 -13.72 -3.47 1.26
C PRO A 113 -15.03 -2.99 1.90
N ALA A 114 -15.66 -2.01 1.28
CA ALA A 114 -16.92 -1.45 1.76
C ALA A 114 -17.92 -1.20 0.63
N LYS A 115 -19.19 -1.47 0.89
CA LYS A 115 -20.30 -1.06 0.04
C LYS A 115 -20.72 0.35 0.43
N LEU A 116 -20.93 1.22 -0.56
CA LEU A 116 -21.40 2.58 -0.36
C LEU A 116 -22.91 2.66 -0.61
N LYS A 117 -23.60 3.59 0.07
CA LYS A 117 -25.05 3.79 -0.06
C LYS A 117 -25.49 4.22 -1.47
N ASP A 118 -24.57 4.78 -2.27
CA ASP A 118 -24.80 5.12 -3.68
C ASP A 118 -24.67 3.92 -4.64
N GLY A 119 -24.41 2.73 -4.10
CA GLY A 119 -24.28 1.47 -4.84
C GLY A 119 -22.86 1.15 -5.30
N ARG A 120 -21.88 2.04 -5.10
CA ARG A 120 -20.47 1.75 -5.43
C ARG A 120 -19.89 0.72 -4.48
N HIS A 121 -19.00 -0.12 -5.02
CA HIS A 121 -18.05 -0.87 -4.20
C HIS A 121 -16.79 -0.03 -4.04
N SER A 122 -16.30 0.04 -2.81
CA SER A 122 -15.06 0.73 -2.47
C SER A 122 -14.06 -0.21 -1.83
N ASP A 123 -12.78 0.11 -1.99
CA ASP A 123 -11.69 -0.56 -1.33
C ASP A 123 -10.63 0.48 -0.93
N THR A 124 -10.26 0.48 0.35
CA THR A 124 -9.19 1.31 0.87
C THR A 124 -7.97 0.43 1.16
N GLU A 125 -6.92 0.62 0.37
CA GLU A 125 -5.67 -0.11 0.50
C GLU A 125 -4.65 0.65 1.38
N PHE A 126 -4.17 0.00 2.44
CA PHE A 126 -3.09 0.46 3.29
C PHE A 126 -1.79 -0.24 2.88
N GLN A 127 -0.84 0.51 2.31
CA GLN A 127 0.37 -0.07 1.70
C GLN A 127 1.64 0.29 2.46
N ILE A 128 2.22 -0.70 3.12
CA ILE A 128 3.53 -0.54 3.78
C ILE A 128 4.68 -0.61 2.76
N SER A 129 4.54 -1.45 1.74
CA SER A 129 5.59 -1.74 0.76
C SER A 129 5.47 -0.89 -0.51
N LEU A 130 6.62 -0.43 -0.99
CA LEU A 130 6.75 0.22 -2.30
C LEU A 130 6.36 -0.75 -3.43
N GLN A 131 5.64 -0.25 -4.43
CA GLN A 131 5.33 -0.98 -5.66
C GLN A 131 5.64 -0.11 -6.88
N GLU A 132 6.60 -0.53 -7.70
CA GLU A 132 6.99 0.25 -8.88
C GLU A 132 5.93 0.22 -9.99
N TYR A 133 5.06 -0.80 -10.02
CA TYR A 133 3.99 -0.97 -11.01
C TYR A 133 2.59 -0.56 -10.48
N ILE A 134 2.53 0.35 -9.50
CA ILE A 134 1.32 0.64 -8.73
C ILE A 134 0.13 1.09 -9.60
N PHE A 135 0.35 1.87 -10.66
CA PHE A 135 -0.70 2.34 -11.55
C PHE A 135 -1.37 1.17 -12.28
N ARG A 136 -0.57 0.28 -12.88
CA ARG A 136 -1.07 -0.90 -13.60
C ARG A 136 -1.84 -1.83 -12.65
N ARG A 137 -1.32 -2.05 -11.44
CA ARG A 137 -1.99 -2.89 -10.45
C ARG A 137 -3.34 -2.29 -10.04
N ALA A 138 -3.38 -0.98 -9.75
CA ALA A 138 -4.62 -0.32 -9.38
C ALA A 138 -5.67 -0.38 -10.50
N GLU A 139 -5.25 -0.21 -11.77
CA GLU A 139 -6.17 -0.36 -12.91
C GLU A 139 -6.71 -1.80 -13.04
N LEU A 140 -5.85 -2.82 -12.91
CA LEU A 140 -6.28 -4.22 -12.92
C LEU A 140 -7.24 -4.51 -11.76
N TYR A 141 -6.89 -4.07 -10.55
CA TYR A 141 -7.69 -4.27 -9.35
C TYR A 141 -9.07 -3.59 -9.44
N ALA A 142 -9.10 -2.32 -9.83
CA ALA A 142 -10.35 -1.58 -10.01
C ALA A 142 -11.20 -2.19 -11.15
N SER A 143 -10.57 -2.74 -12.19
CA SER A 143 -11.29 -3.45 -13.26
C SER A 143 -11.96 -4.73 -12.74
N ASP A 144 -11.26 -5.51 -11.92
CA ASP A 144 -11.80 -6.71 -11.27
C ASP A 144 -12.96 -6.35 -10.32
N MET A 145 -12.80 -5.32 -9.48
CA MET A 145 -13.87 -4.82 -8.61
C MET A 145 -15.09 -4.39 -9.43
N LEU A 146 -14.86 -3.72 -10.56
CA LEU A 146 -15.92 -3.27 -11.44
C LEU A 146 -16.64 -4.47 -12.08
N LEU A 147 -15.92 -5.49 -12.53
CA LEU A 147 -16.52 -6.74 -13.02
C LEU A 147 -17.35 -7.45 -11.94
N PHE A 148 -16.87 -7.44 -10.69
CA PHE A 148 -17.61 -7.98 -9.56
C PHE A 148 -18.91 -7.21 -9.30
N SER A 149 -18.88 -5.88 -9.36
CA SER A 149 -20.09 -5.06 -9.19
C SER A 149 -21.12 -5.22 -10.32
N TYR A 150 -20.70 -5.78 -11.47
CA TYR A 150 -21.58 -6.21 -12.56
C TYR A 150 -22.11 -7.64 -12.41
N SER A 151 -21.58 -8.45 -11.48
CA SER A 151 -22.01 -9.84 -11.35
C SER A 151 -23.42 -9.93 -10.76
N VAL A 152 -24.25 -10.80 -11.34
CA VAL A 152 -25.64 -11.01 -10.89
C VAL A 152 -25.61 -12.01 -9.74
N GLU A 153 -26.06 -11.59 -8.56
CA GLU A 153 -26.21 -12.50 -7.41
C GLU A 153 -27.30 -13.56 -7.69
N GLU A 154 -27.18 -14.73 -7.06
CA GLU A 154 -28.15 -15.82 -7.20
C GLU A 154 -29.54 -15.34 -6.73
N GLY A 155 -30.48 -15.19 -7.68
CA GLY A 155 -31.84 -14.70 -7.42
C GLY A 155 -32.16 -13.31 -7.99
N GLN A 156 -31.17 -12.55 -8.46
CA GLN A 156 -31.41 -11.29 -9.19
C GLN A 156 -31.74 -11.54 -10.66
N LYS A 157 -32.66 -10.74 -11.24
CA LYS A 157 -32.96 -10.85 -12.67
C LYS A 157 -31.85 -10.16 -13.47
N LYS A 158 -31.39 -10.80 -14.55
CA LYS A 158 -30.43 -10.21 -15.51
C LYS A 158 -30.88 -8.85 -16.09
N SER A 159 -32.18 -8.52 -16.02
CA SER A 159 -32.73 -7.22 -16.41
C SER A 159 -32.53 -6.09 -15.39
N GLU A 160 -32.14 -6.41 -14.16
CA GLU A 160 -31.94 -5.45 -13.06
C GLU A 160 -30.49 -4.90 -13.05
N VAL A 161 -29.55 -5.61 -13.68
CA VAL A 161 -28.15 -5.18 -13.83
C VAL A 161 -27.88 -4.83 -15.31
N SER A 162 -27.56 -3.56 -15.58
CA SER A 162 -27.18 -3.09 -16.92
C SER A 162 -26.05 -2.08 -16.82
N TYR A 163 -25.28 -1.90 -17.91
CA TYR A 163 -24.23 -0.88 -17.99
C TYR A 163 -24.73 0.56 -17.72
N LEU A 164 -26.04 0.81 -17.82
CA LEU A 164 -26.65 2.10 -17.51
C LEU A 164 -26.88 2.32 -16.00
N ASN A 165 -26.85 1.26 -15.19
CA ASN A 165 -27.22 1.30 -13.77
C ASN A 165 -26.08 0.95 -12.81
N THR A 166 -24.87 0.67 -13.29
CA THR A 166 -23.73 0.34 -12.42
C THR A 166 -23.10 1.61 -11.88
N ALA A 167 -23.05 1.73 -10.55
CA ALA A 167 -22.57 2.92 -9.85
C ALA A 167 -21.06 3.18 -10.00
N GLY A 168 -20.30 2.21 -10.52
CA GLY A 168 -18.84 2.25 -10.60
C GLY A 168 -18.16 1.72 -9.33
N VAL A 169 -16.86 2.00 -9.21
CA VAL A 169 -16.03 1.58 -8.07
C VAL A 169 -15.10 2.69 -7.61
N LEU A 170 -14.71 2.62 -6.34
CA LEU A 170 -13.78 3.54 -5.69
C LEU A 170 -12.60 2.77 -5.09
N LEU A 171 -11.40 3.00 -5.61
CA LEU A 171 -10.16 2.46 -5.06
C LEU A 171 -9.33 3.61 -4.47
N VAL A 172 -9.06 3.57 -3.17
CA VAL A 172 -8.18 4.52 -2.48
C VAL A 172 -6.92 3.79 -2.03
N VAL A 173 -5.75 4.27 -2.43
CA VAL A 173 -4.47 3.64 -2.12
C VAL A 173 -3.62 4.58 -1.27
N LEU A 174 -3.44 4.23 0.00
CA LEU A 174 -2.61 4.95 0.96
C LEU A 174 -1.19 4.37 0.95
N MET A 175 -0.23 5.13 0.41
CA MET A 175 1.15 4.67 0.21
C MET A 175 2.05 5.17 1.33
N LYS A 176 2.59 4.27 2.15
CA LYS A 176 3.61 4.62 3.16
C LYS A 176 4.84 5.24 2.51
N ASN A 177 5.27 4.68 1.38
CA ASN A 177 6.41 5.13 0.60
C ASN A 177 5.98 5.30 -0.85
N SER A 178 6.17 6.49 -1.40
CA SER A 178 5.70 6.81 -2.75
C SER A 178 6.70 6.37 -3.83
N PRO A 179 6.22 5.80 -4.96
CA PRO A 179 7.06 5.48 -6.12
C PRO A 179 7.74 6.68 -6.77
N LYS A 180 8.73 6.39 -7.62
CA LYS A 180 9.59 7.40 -8.27
C LYS A 180 8.79 8.43 -9.06
N ASP A 181 7.73 8.00 -9.75
CA ASP A 181 6.90 8.89 -10.58
C ASP A 181 6.21 9.97 -9.74
N PHE A 182 5.70 9.61 -8.56
CA PHE A 182 5.10 10.57 -7.64
C PHE A 182 6.16 11.52 -7.05
N LYS A 183 7.34 11.00 -6.69
CA LYS A 183 8.45 11.85 -6.23
C LYS A 183 8.96 12.81 -7.32
N ALA A 184 8.91 12.39 -8.58
CA ALA A 184 9.23 13.27 -9.71
C ALA A 184 8.18 14.37 -9.84
N PHE A 185 6.89 14.04 -9.71
CA PHE A 185 5.80 15.01 -9.69
C PHE A 185 5.93 16.04 -8.55
N ASN A 186 6.36 15.62 -7.35
CA ASN A 186 6.55 16.52 -6.21
C ASN A 186 7.62 17.61 -6.44
N LYS A 187 8.43 17.51 -7.51
CA LYS A 187 9.38 18.58 -7.90
C LYS A 187 8.69 19.82 -8.48
N THR A 188 7.48 19.64 -9.00
CA THR A 188 6.72 20.69 -9.71
C THR A 188 5.38 21.01 -9.07
N SER A 189 5.01 20.29 -8.00
CA SER A 189 3.73 20.46 -7.32
C SER A 189 3.84 20.05 -5.87
N GLU A 190 3.04 20.69 -5.00
CA GLU A 190 2.91 20.32 -3.59
C GLU A 190 1.79 19.29 -3.35
N ARG A 191 1.04 18.90 -4.38
CA ARG A 191 -0.08 17.97 -4.25
C ARG A 191 0.40 16.56 -3.91
N TYR A 192 -0.21 15.95 -2.91
CA TYR A 192 0.07 14.58 -2.46
C TYR A 192 -1.12 13.63 -2.57
N ILE A 193 -2.31 14.13 -2.97
CA ILE A 193 -3.50 13.31 -3.29
C ILE A 193 -3.80 13.40 -4.80
N HIS A 194 -3.73 12.26 -5.49
CA HIS A 194 -3.86 12.15 -6.94
C HIS A 194 -5.16 11.44 -7.30
N ARG A 195 -6.13 12.18 -7.86
CA ARG A 195 -7.49 11.69 -8.13
C ARG A 195 -7.68 11.43 -9.62
N PHE A 196 -7.87 10.17 -9.99
CA PHE A 196 -8.21 9.75 -11.36
C PHE A 196 -9.72 9.51 -11.44
N THR A 197 -10.50 10.58 -11.61
CA THR A 197 -11.97 10.57 -11.62
C THR A 197 -12.58 10.67 -13.01
N ASN A 198 -11.82 11.15 -14.01
CA ASN A 198 -12.28 11.32 -15.38
C ASN A 198 -11.29 10.68 -16.37
N ARG A 199 -11.80 10.20 -17.51
CA ARG A 199 -10.98 9.79 -18.66
C ARG A 199 -11.07 10.88 -19.72
N THR A 200 -9.92 11.29 -20.26
CA THR A 200 -9.83 12.35 -21.27
C THR A 200 -9.07 11.84 -22.48
N ALA A 201 -9.67 11.97 -23.66
CA ALA A 201 -9.03 11.66 -24.93
C ALA A 201 -8.00 12.73 -25.30
N ASP A 202 -7.06 12.38 -26.18
CA ASP A 202 -6.12 13.31 -26.80
C ASP A 202 -6.81 14.47 -27.54
N SER A 203 -8.05 14.25 -28.00
CA SER A 203 -8.90 15.29 -28.60
C SER A 203 -9.56 16.24 -27.59
N GLY A 204 -9.39 16.02 -26.29
CA GLY A 204 -10.03 16.76 -25.20
C GLY A 204 -11.44 16.30 -24.82
N LEU A 205 -11.99 15.26 -25.47
CA LEU A 205 -13.26 14.65 -25.04
C LEU A 205 -13.07 14.00 -23.67
N SER A 206 -13.89 14.39 -22.68
CA SER A 206 -13.79 13.88 -21.31
C SER A 206 -15.11 13.31 -20.82
N PHE A 207 -15.05 12.25 -20.02
CA PHE A 207 -16.20 11.67 -19.34
C PHE A 207 -15.81 11.09 -17.97
N PRO A 208 -16.75 11.01 -17.01
CA PRO A 208 -16.51 10.39 -15.70
C PRO A 208 -16.05 8.93 -15.81
N SER A 209 -15.02 8.56 -15.07
CA SER A 209 -14.51 7.20 -15.02
C SER A 209 -15.40 6.32 -14.13
N MET A 210 -15.80 5.15 -14.60
CA MET A 210 -16.46 4.11 -13.78
C MET A 210 -15.52 3.56 -12.70
N MET A 211 -14.21 3.73 -12.87
CA MET A 211 -13.18 3.39 -11.88
C MET A 211 -12.59 4.68 -11.36
N THR A 212 -12.98 5.08 -10.16
CA THR A 212 -12.33 6.19 -9.46
C THR A 212 -11.14 5.62 -8.69
N ILE A 213 -9.93 6.02 -9.05
CA ILE A 213 -8.70 5.56 -8.41
C ILE A 213 -8.01 6.77 -7.79
N ILE A 214 -7.68 6.69 -6.50
CA ILE A 214 -7.02 7.77 -5.77
C ILE A 214 -5.75 7.24 -5.11
N PHE A 215 -4.63 7.92 -5.35
CA PHE A 215 -3.36 7.63 -4.68
C PHE A 215 -3.04 8.72 -3.68
N VAL A 216 -2.67 8.33 -2.46
CA VAL A 216 -2.29 9.25 -1.38
C VAL A 216 -0.85 8.96 -0.96
N GLN A 217 0.03 9.94 -1.11
CA GLN A 217 1.43 9.86 -0.67
C GLN A 217 1.53 10.20 0.83
N LEU A 218 1.52 9.18 1.70
CA LEU A 218 1.60 9.40 3.15
C LEU A 218 2.98 9.97 3.56
N ASP A 219 4.05 9.58 2.86
CA ASP A 219 5.40 10.12 3.08
C ASP A 219 5.48 11.63 2.79
N GLU A 220 4.97 12.07 1.63
CA GLU A 220 4.94 13.50 1.29
C GLU A 220 3.97 14.28 2.21
N CYS A 221 2.81 13.70 2.55
CA CYS A 221 1.87 14.29 3.50
C CYS A 221 2.55 14.56 4.86
N LEU A 222 3.16 13.54 5.45
CA LEU A 222 3.84 13.64 6.74
C LEU A 222 5.02 14.62 6.69
N LYS A 223 5.79 14.61 5.60
CA LYS A 223 6.88 15.57 5.38
C LYS A 223 6.36 17.01 5.37
N GLN A 224 5.33 17.30 4.58
CA GLN A 224 4.75 18.63 4.52
C GLN A 224 4.17 19.07 5.87
N PHE A 225 3.47 18.17 6.57
CA PHE A 225 2.96 18.43 7.91
C PHE A 225 4.08 18.83 8.88
N LYS A 226 5.21 18.10 8.89
CA LYS A 226 6.37 18.41 9.74
C LYS A 226 7.00 19.77 9.44
N GLU A 227 6.89 20.22 8.19
CA GLU A 227 7.36 21.51 7.68
C GLU A 227 6.31 22.64 7.84
N GLY A 228 5.10 22.34 8.33
CA GLY A 228 4.01 23.31 8.48
C GLY A 228 3.34 23.73 7.16
N ARG A 229 3.50 22.93 6.10
CA ARG A 229 2.91 23.14 4.77
C ARG A 229 1.76 22.17 4.54
N ASN A 230 0.81 22.53 3.68
CA ASN A 230 -0.22 21.63 3.18
C ASN A 230 -0.53 21.98 1.73
N GLY A 231 -0.15 21.12 0.79
CA GLY A 231 -0.44 21.32 -0.62
C GLY A 231 -1.88 21.00 -1.03
N GLU A 232 -2.67 20.36 -0.17
CA GLU A 232 -4.02 19.93 -0.52
C GLU A 232 -5.10 20.95 -0.13
N GLN A 233 -6.02 21.17 -1.06
CA GLN A 233 -7.17 22.05 -0.91
C GLN A 233 -8.42 21.43 -1.52
N ASP A 234 -9.59 21.80 -0.99
CA ASP A 234 -10.89 21.45 -1.56
C ASP A 234 -11.17 22.22 -2.88
N SER A 235 -12.31 21.95 -3.50
CA SER A 235 -12.78 22.63 -4.70
C SER A 235 -13.04 24.14 -4.51
N SER A 236 -13.20 24.59 -3.27
CA SER A 236 -13.40 25.99 -2.90
C SER A 236 -12.08 26.70 -2.55
N GLY A 237 -10.95 25.99 -2.56
CA GLY A 237 -9.63 26.52 -2.20
C GLY A 237 -9.33 26.51 -0.70
N ASN A 238 -10.16 25.88 0.13
CA ASN A 238 -9.86 25.73 1.55
C ASN A 238 -8.84 24.62 1.76
N ARG A 239 -7.86 24.86 2.64
CA ARG A 239 -6.86 23.84 3.00
C ARG A 239 -7.50 22.66 3.71
N LEU A 240 -7.07 21.45 3.35
CA LEU A 240 -7.52 20.21 3.98
C LEU A 240 -6.69 19.88 5.22
N ASP A 241 -6.67 20.76 6.21
CA ASP A 241 -5.74 20.64 7.36
C ASP A 241 -6.11 19.47 8.30
N GLU A 242 -7.39 19.26 8.62
CA GLU A 242 -7.79 18.10 9.42
C GLU A 242 -7.50 16.77 8.70
N LEU A 243 -7.76 16.69 7.39
CA LEU A 243 -7.40 15.51 6.60
C LEU A 243 -5.88 15.27 6.64
N GLN A 244 -5.07 16.33 6.55
CA GLN A 244 -3.62 16.20 6.65
C GLN A 244 -3.18 15.62 8.00
N VAL A 245 -3.81 16.03 9.11
CA VAL A 245 -3.53 15.45 10.43
C VAL A 245 -3.89 13.96 10.45
N LEU A 246 -5.07 13.58 9.93
CA LEU A 246 -5.48 12.16 9.86
C LEU A 246 -4.49 11.33 9.03
N LEU A 247 -4.14 11.79 7.83
CA LEU A 247 -3.22 11.08 6.94
C LEU A 247 -1.81 11.00 7.55
N SER A 248 -1.36 12.05 8.24
CA SER A 248 -0.08 12.04 8.96
C SER A 248 -0.11 11.07 10.14
N LEU A 249 -1.25 10.94 10.84
CA LEU A 249 -1.47 9.95 11.89
C LEU A 249 -1.43 8.53 11.33
N VAL A 250 -2.04 8.30 10.16
CA VAL A 250 -1.96 7.02 9.46
C VAL A 250 -0.52 6.71 9.04
N ALA A 251 0.21 7.71 8.55
CA ALA A 251 1.61 7.59 8.16
C ALA A 251 2.52 7.19 9.32
N ASP A 252 2.39 7.90 10.46
CA ASP A 252 3.16 7.66 11.67
C ASP A 252 2.41 8.14 12.92
N ILE A 253 1.68 7.21 13.54
CA ILE A 253 0.94 7.45 14.79
C ILE A 253 1.86 7.76 15.98
N ASN A 254 3.17 7.50 15.88
CA ASN A 254 4.12 7.77 16.96
C ASN A 254 4.87 9.10 16.77
N ASP A 255 4.61 9.85 15.70
CA ASP A 255 5.23 11.16 15.53
C ASP A 255 4.70 12.17 16.55
N GLU A 256 5.61 12.80 17.29
CA GLU A 256 5.27 13.70 18.40
C GLU A 256 4.43 14.90 17.95
N LYS A 257 4.75 15.50 16.79
CA LYS A 257 4.01 16.67 16.27
C LYS A 257 2.61 16.26 15.83
N VAL A 258 2.50 15.10 15.18
CA VAL A 258 1.21 14.56 14.72
C VAL A 258 0.31 14.24 15.91
N LEU A 259 0.86 13.55 16.93
CA LEU A 259 0.12 13.25 18.15
C LEU A 259 -0.35 14.51 18.87
N GLU A 260 0.45 15.57 18.90
CA GLU A 260 0.05 16.85 19.51
C GLU A 260 -1.13 17.47 18.75
N SER A 261 -1.05 17.58 17.42
CA SER A 261 -2.15 18.12 16.61
C SER A 261 -3.42 17.25 16.64
N ALA A 262 -3.28 15.93 16.74
CA ALA A 262 -4.40 15.00 16.77
C ALA A 262 -5.18 15.04 18.10
N LYS A 263 -4.57 15.48 19.21
CA LYS A 263 -5.25 15.56 20.53
C LYS A 263 -6.41 16.55 20.55
N ASP A 264 -6.32 17.61 19.74
CA ASP A 264 -7.33 18.66 19.67
C ASP A 264 -8.53 18.27 18.79
N ILE A 265 -8.43 17.15 18.06
CA ILE A 265 -9.51 16.63 17.21
C ILE A 265 -10.10 15.38 17.86
N ASN A 266 -11.30 15.52 18.44
CA ASN A 266 -11.98 14.46 19.22
C ASN A 266 -11.92 13.08 18.53
N PHE A 267 -12.23 13.06 17.24
CA PHE A 267 -12.26 11.84 16.44
C PHE A 267 -10.89 11.14 16.35
N MET A 268 -9.79 11.89 16.21
CA MET A 268 -8.44 11.33 16.11
C MET A 268 -7.90 10.92 17.48
N LYS A 269 -8.26 11.65 18.53
CA LYS A 269 -8.00 11.26 19.91
C LYS A 269 -8.61 9.89 20.24
N ASP A 270 -9.84 9.63 19.76
CA ASP A 270 -10.50 8.34 19.95
C ASP A 270 -9.77 7.22 19.20
N ILE A 271 -9.30 7.46 17.97
CA ILE A 271 -8.43 6.52 17.24
C ILE A 271 -7.19 6.16 18.09
N ILE A 272 -6.46 7.17 18.60
CA ILE A 272 -5.24 6.96 19.37
C ILE A 272 -5.52 6.14 20.64
N ALA A 273 -6.59 6.47 21.37
CA ALA A 273 -6.98 5.76 22.58
C ALA A 273 -7.36 4.30 22.29
N GLU A 274 -8.07 4.06 21.19
CA GLU A 274 -8.45 2.72 20.79
C GLU A 274 -7.25 1.88 20.35
N VAL A 275 -6.34 2.44 19.54
CA VAL A 275 -5.09 1.77 19.15
C VAL A 275 -4.29 1.35 20.38
N LYS A 276 -4.20 2.22 21.39
CA LYS A 276 -3.56 1.89 22.67
C LYS A 276 -4.23 0.70 23.34
N LYS A 277 -5.56 0.71 23.47
CA LYS A 277 -6.33 -0.40 24.06
C LYS A 277 -6.15 -1.71 23.28
N LEU A 278 -6.10 -1.64 21.95
CA LEU A 278 -5.85 -2.79 21.09
C LEU A 278 -4.45 -3.36 21.33
N SER A 279 -3.43 -2.51 21.51
CA SER A 279 -2.05 -2.96 21.78
C SER A 279 -1.88 -3.75 23.09
N GLU A 280 -2.80 -3.58 24.04
CA GLU A 280 -2.84 -4.30 25.32
C GLU A 280 -3.59 -5.64 25.22
N ASN A 281 -4.34 -5.88 24.13
CA ASN A 281 -5.08 -7.11 23.93
C ASN A 281 -4.15 -8.24 23.46
N LYS A 282 -4.16 -9.38 24.17
CA LYS A 282 -3.28 -10.54 23.88
C LYS A 282 -3.44 -11.11 22.47
N GLU A 283 -4.67 -11.17 21.95
CA GLU A 283 -4.95 -11.69 20.61
C GLU A 283 -4.41 -10.73 19.55
N VAL A 284 -4.63 -9.42 19.74
CA VAL A 284 -4.07 -8.38 18.86
C VAL A 284 -2.54 -8.42 18.88
N ARG A 285 -1.91 -8.55 20.05
CA ARG A 285 -0.45 -8.70 20.17
C ARG A 285 0.07 -9.92 19.39
N ALA A 286 -0.60 -11.06 19.51
CA ALA A 286 -0.26 -12.26 18.77
C ALA A 286 -0.42 -12.07 17.25
N MET A 287 -1.48 -11.37 16.81
CA MET A 287 -1.69 -11.01 15.40
C MET A 287 -0.62 -10.05 14.87
N LEU A 288 -0.26 -9.02 15.64
CA LEU A 288 0.80 -8.06 15.29
C LEU A 288 2.16 -8.75 15.13
N LEU A 289 2.49 -9.69 16.03
CA LEU A 289 3.69 -10.51 15.90
C LEU A 289 3.65 -11.34 14.61
N ALA A 290 2.56 -12.07 14.35
CA ALA A 290 2.40 -12.86 13.14
C ALA A 290 2.55 -12.03 11.85
N GLU A 291 1.96 -10.83 11.84
CA GLU A 291 2.06 -9.87 10.75
C GLU A 291 3.52 -9.41 10.55
N LYS A 292 4.25 -9.14 11.64
CA LYS A 292 5.66 -8.75 11.58
C LYS A 292 6.55 -9.83 10.96
N TYR A 293 6.31 -11.12 11.26
CA TYR A 293 7.00 -12.22 10.57
C TYR A 293 6.70 -12.29 9.09
N ALA A 294 5.42 -12.17 8.73
CA ALA A 294 5.04 -12.21 7.33
C ALA A 294 5.75 -11.09 6.55
N GLN A 295 5.83 -9.89 7.16
CA GLN A 295 6.58 -8.77 6.60
C GLN A 295 8.08 -9.06 6.48
N ALA A 296 8.72 -9.60 7.53
CA ALA A 296 10.14 -9.92 7.53
C ALA A 296 10.50 -10.98 6.47
N ASP A 297 9.72 -12.05 6.37
CA ASP A 297 9.90 -13.11 5.37
C ASP A 297 9.81 -12.55 3.94
N MET A 298 8.84 -11.67 3.68
CA MET A 298 8.71 -11.05 2.37
C MET A 298 9.83 -10.06 2.04
N ASN A 299 10.25 -9.27 3.01
CA ASN A 299 11.38 -8.36 2.81
C ASN A 299 12.64 -9.15 2.44
N ALA A 300 12.86 -10.31 3.08
CA ALA A 300 13.95 -11.22 2.74
C ALA A 300 13.81 -11.79 1.33
N VAL A 301 12.63 -12.30 0.94
CA VAL A 301 12.36 -12.81 -0.42
C VAL A 301 12.61 -11.73 -1.47
N ARG A 302 12.04 -10.53 -1.30
CA ARG A 302 12.22 -9.42 -2.23
C ARG A 302 13.67 -8.93 -2.28
N SER A 303 14.41 -9.02 -1.18
CA SER A 303 15.84 -8.69 -1.17
C SER A 303 16.62 -9.72 -1.99
N TYR A 304 16.31 -11.00 -1.82
CA TYR A 304 16.91 -12.08 -2.59
C TYR A 304 16.61 -11.94 -4.09
N GLU A 305 15.34 -11.77 -4.49
CA GLU A 305 14.92 -11.58 -5.88
C GLU A 305 15.61 -10.37 -6.53
N ARG A 306 15.73 -9.25 -5.79
CA ARG A 306 16.46 -8.07 -6.28
C ARG A 306 17.95 -8.34 -6.48
N ASN A 307 18.56 -9.15 -5.62
CA ASN A 307 19.97 -9.51 -5.74
C ASN A 307 20.20 -10.49 -6.89
N GLU A 308 19.34 -11.49 -7.08
CA GLU A 308 19.41 -12.38 -8.24
C GLU A 308 19.18 -11.62 -9.54
N GLY A 309 18.12 -10.81 -9.66
CA GLY A 309 17.88 -10.01 -10.86
C GLY A 309 19.02 -9.02 -11.15
N ARG A 310 19.67 -8.47 -10.11
CA ARG A 310 20.88 -7.66 -10.28
C ARG A 310 22.06 -8.49 -10.80
N ASN A 311 22.26 -9.70 -10.28
CA ASN A 311 23.34 -10.57 -10.73
C ASN A 311 23.10 -11.06 -12.17
N GLU A 312 21.88 -11.45 -12.50
CA GLU A 312 21.46 -11.78 -13.87
C GLU A 312 21.70 -10.61 -14.81
N GLY A 313 21.25 -9.39 -14.45
CA GLY A 313 21.49 -8.20 -15.25
C GLY A 313 22.97 -7.87 -15.45
N ILE A 314 23.81 -8.09 -14.43
CA ILE A 314 25.28 -7.96 -14.56
C ILE A 314 25.83 -9.02 -15.52
N HIS A 315 25.41 -10.28 -15.37
CA HIS A 315 25.87 -11.38 -16.23
C HIS A 315 25.46 -11.18 -17.70
N GLU A 316 24.20 -10.82 -17.96
CA GLU A 316 23.71 -10.52 -19.31
C GLU A 316 24.43 -9.31 -19.91
N GLY A 317 24.61 -8.24 -19.13
CA GLY A 317 25.35 -7.05 -19.55
C GLY A 317 26.81 -7.36 -19.92
N LEU A 318 27.51 -8.17 -19.11
CA LEU A 318 28.87 -8.62 -19.42
C LEU A 318 28.92 -9.51 -20.67
N ALA A 319 27.95 -10.41 -20.83
CA ALA A 319 27.88 -11.29 -22.01
C ALA A 319 27.58 -10.52 -23.29
N LEU A 320 26.76 -9.48 -23.22
CA LEU A 320 26.47 -8.58 -24.34
C LEU A 320 27.70 -7.73 -24.68
N ALA A 321 28.37 -7.14 -23.68
CA ALA A 321 29.60 -6.38 -23.89
C ALA A 321 30.70 -7.25 -24.53
N ALA A 322 30.85 -8.50 -24.10
CA ALA A 322 31.81 -9.43 -24.70
C ALA A 322 31.52 -9.71 -26.19
N ARG A 323 30.25 -9.81 -26.58
CA ARG A 323 29.86 -9.96 -28.00
C ARG A 323 30.17 -8.71 -28.81
N ILE A 324 29.81 -7.53 -28.30
CA ILE A 324 30.13 -6.23 -28.90
C ILE A 324 31.65 -6.11 -29.15
N ILE A 325 32.48 -6.45 -28.15
CA ILE A 325 33.95 -6.43 -28.26
C ILE A 325 34.45 -7.45 -29.30
N ALA A 326 33.87 -8.66 -29.35
CA ALA A 326 34.26 -9.68 -30.31
C ALA A 326 33.95 -9.27 -31.75
N GLU A 327 32.79 -8.66 -31.99
CA GLU A 327 32.39 -8.17 -33.32
C GLU A 327 33.25 -7.00 -33.78
N SER A 328 33.56 -6.06 -32.89
CA SER A 328 34.51 -4.98 -33.17
C SER A 328 35.88 -5.55 -33.57
N LYS A 329 36.39 -6.55 -32.84
CA LYS A 329 37.65 -7.25 -33.19
C LYS A 329 37.58 -8.03 -34.50
N SER A 330 36.38 -8.44 -34.93
CA SER A 330 36.18 -9.10 -36.23
C SER A 330 36.15 -8.12 -37.42
N GLY A 331 36.21 -6.81 -37.15
CA GLY A 331 36.29 -5.75 -38.16
C GLY A 331 34.95 -5.07 -38.47
N MET A 332 33.90 -5.31 -37.68
CA MET A 332 32.67 -4.53 -37.79
C MET A 332 32.87 -3.10 -37.27
N SER A 333 32.31 -2.11 -37.96
CA SER A 333 32.33 -0.72 -37.51
C SER A 333 31.34 -0.46 -36.37
N ASP A 334 31.58 0.59 -35.60
CA ASP A 334 30.71 0.98 -34.48
C ASP A 334 29.25 1.19 -34.93
N GLU A 335 29.02 1.72 -36.13
CA GLU A 335 27.67 1.88 -36.72
C GLU A 335 26.99 0.54 -37.02
N GLN A 336 27.75 -0.45 -37.49
CA GLN A 336 27.20 -1.78 -37.79
C GLN A 336 26.80 -2.51 -36.51
N ILE A 337 27.63 -2.41 -35.48
CA ILE A 337 27.36 -3.00 -34.15
C ILE A 337 26.18 -2.28 -33.49
N ALA A 338 26.15 -0.95 -33.54
CA ALA A 338 25.05 -0.14 -33.03
C ALA A 338 23.72 -0.54 -33.68
N PHE A 339 23.70 -0.68 -35.01
CA PHE A 339 22.52 -1.14 -35.74
C PHE A 339 22.12 -2.57 -35.36
N GLN A 340 23.08 -3.49 -35.25
CA GLN A 340 22.80 -4.90 -34.95
C GLN A 340 22.18 -5.10 -33.56
N TYR A 341 22.68 -4.38 -32.56
CA TYR A 341 22.23 -4.53 -31.18
C TYR A 341 21.17 -3.50 -30.76
N GLY A 342 20.83 -2.55 -31.65
CA GLY A 342 19.81 -1.53 -31.39
C GLY A 342 20.25 -0.47 -30.36
N TYR A 343 21.55 -0.20 -30.26
CA TYR A 343 22.12 0.84 -29.40
C TYR A 343 22.52 2.07 -30.21
N SER A 344 22.70 3.20 -29.53
CA SER A 344 23.34 4.37 -30.12
C SER A 344 24.84 4.13 -30.33
N ILE A 345 25.44 4.88 -31.25
CA ILE A 345 26.89 4.82 -31.50
C ILE A 345 27.67 5.19 -30.23
N ASP A 346 27.20 6.17 -29.47
CA ASP A 346 27.85 6.59 -28.22
C ASP A 346 27.85 5.49 -27.15
N GLU A 347 26.77 4.70 -27.06
CA GLU A 347 26.71 3.54 -26.16
C GLU A 347 27.68 2.43 -26.60
N ILE A 348 27.80 2.18 -27.90
CA ILE A 348 28.78 1.21 -28.43
C ILE A 348 30.21 1.67 -28.18
N LYS A 349 30.51 2.95 -28.44
CA LYS A 349 31.83 3.54 -28.16
C LYS A 349 32.19 3.47 -26.68
N ALA A 350 31.23 3.74 -25.81
CA ALA A 350 31.43 3.63 -24.36
C ALA A 350 31.78 2.20 -23.92
N VAL A 351 31.16 1.19 -24.52
CA VAL A 351 31.48 -0.23 -24.25
C VAL A 351 32.85 -0.62 -24.83
N LEU A 352 33.19 -0.12 -26.01
CA LEU A 352 34.45 -0.43 -26.71
C LEU A 352 35.65 0.39 -26.24
N GLY A 353 35.42 1.48 -25.50
CA GLY A 353 36.45 2.44 -25.12
C GLY A 353 36.99 3.26 -26.29
N HIS A 354 36.17 3.46 -27.33
CA HIS A 354 36.49 4.34 -28.46
C HIS A 354 36.14 5.79 -28.09
N GLU A 355 36.95 6.76 -28.54
CA GLU A 355 36.63 8.19 -28.40
C GLU A 355 35.58 8.67 -29.42
#